data_AF-A0A7Y7DLT7-F1
#
_entry.id   AF-A0A7Y7DLT7-F1
#
_cell.length_a   1.000
_cell.length_b   1.000
_cell.length_c   1.000
_cell.angle_alpha   90.00
_cell.angle_beta   90.00
_cell.angle_gamma   90.00
#
_symmetry.space_group_name_H-M   'P 1'
#
loop_
_entity.id
_entity.type
_entity.pdbx_description
1 polymer ?
#
loop_
_entity_poly.entity_id
_entity_poly.type
_entity_poly.pdbx_seq_one_letter_code
_entity_poly.pdbx_strand_id
1 'polypeptide(L)'
;MNLPHDWKVRTVPELIDLFESGKFADKLVKGHSDLLEAINHHLAEYGPTGCSGKITITLTYKAEADRGVELTATAAYLHPSPPAEKGKSLAFIDREGQLTLENPALTAGEYD
;
A
#
# COMPACT_ATOMS: atom_id res chain seq x y z
N MET A 1 28.81 14.69 -13.98
CA MET A 1 28.89 13.24 -14.28
C MET A 1 28.47 13.10 -15.73
N ASN A 2 29.43 12.95 -16.63
CA ASN A 2 29.14 12.75 -18.05
C ASN A 2 28.86 11.25 -18.21
N LEU A 3 27.66 10.85 -18.63
CA LEU A 3 27.26 9.45 -18.70
C LEU A 3 27.26 8.99 -20.16
N PRO A 4 28.41 8.61 -20.73
CA PRO A 4 28.44 7.90 -22.00
C PRO A 4 27.89 6.49 -21.74
N HIS A 5 26.71 6.19 -22.30
CA HIS A 5 26.07 4.87 -22.52
C HIS A 5 24.73 4.54 -21.81
N ASP A 6 24.08 5.46 -21.09
CA ASP A 6 22.85 5.15 -20.30
C ASP A 6 21.58 4.80 -21.10
N TRP A 7 21.55 4.99 -22.42
CA TRP A 7 20.40 4.57 -23.25
C TRP A 7 20.33 3.04 -23.45
N LYS A 8 21.27 2.28 -22.86
CA LYS A 8 21.36 0.81 -23.00
C LYS A 8 20.63 0.04 -21.90
N VAL A 9 20.02 0.68 -20.91
CA VAL A 9 19.22 0.01 -19.87
C VAL A 9 18.11 -0.79 -20.55
N ARG A 10 18.06 -2.10 -20.29
CA ARG A 10 17.11 -3.00 -20.95
C ARG A 10 16.09 -3.58 -20.01
N THR A 11 16.32 -3.46 -18.70
CA THR A 11 15.48 -4.07 -17.67
C THR A 11 15.10 -3.06 -16.59
N VAL A 12 13.96 -3.32 -15.94
CA VAL A 12 13.47 -2.48 -14.84
C VAL A 12 14.43 -2.46 -13.63
N PRO A 13 15.07 -3.57 -13.22
CA PRO A 13 16.06 -3.54 -12.14
C PRO A 13 17.26 -2.65 -12.46
N GLU A 14 17.82 -2.77 -13.66
CA GLU A 14 18.92 -1.90 -14.11
C GLU A 14 18.49 -0.42 -14.11
N LEU A 15 17.23 -0.13 -14.48
CA LEU A 15 16.68 1.22 -14.43
C LEU A 15 16.62 1.75 -13.00
N ILE A 16 16.14 0.93 -12.05
CA ILE A 16 15.99 1.29 -10.63
C ILE A 16 17.37 1.54 -10.01
N ASP A 17 18.38 0.73 -10.34
CA ASP A 17 19.74 0.84 -9.80
C ASP A 17 20.46 2.13 -10.19
N LEU A 18 20.09 2.75 -11.32
CA LEU A 18 20.65 4.04 -11.73
C LEU A 18 20.25 5.19 -10.78
N PHE A 19 19.12 5.07 -10.09
CA PHE A 19 18.63 6.13 -9.21
C PHE A 19 19.32 6.09 -7.85
N GLU A 20 19.79 7.25 -7.40
CA GLU A 20 20.51 7.43 -6.13
C GLU A 20 21.69 6.47 -5.93
N SER A 21 22.33 6.01 -7.02
CA SER A 21 23.43 5.03 -6.99
C SER A 21 23.05 3.72 -6.29
N GLY A 22 21.88 3.16 -6.62
CA GLY A 22 21.36 1.91 -6.06
C GLY A 22 20.65 2.05 -4.72
N LYS A 23 20.82 3.17 -4.00
CA LYS A 23 20.15 3.40 -2.70
C LYS A 23 18.64 3.47 -2.81
N PHE A 24 18.12 3.84 -3.97
CA PHE A 24 16.68 3.85 -4.21
C PHE A 24 16.09 2.43 -4.23
N ALA A 25 16.83 1.45 -4.76
CA ALA A 25 16.42 0.04 -4.75
C ALA A 25 16.24 -0.48 -3.32
N ASP A 26 17.21 -0.22 -2.44
CA ASP A 26 17.15 -0.62 -1.03
C ASP A 26 15.96 0.00 -0.30
N LYS A 27 15.72 1.31 -0.52
CA LYS A 27 14.56 2.01 0.05
C LYS A 27 13.24 1.45 -0.45
N LEU A 28 13.17 1.09 -1.73
CA LEU A 28 11.98 0.53 -2.34
C LEU A 28 11.66 -0.87 -1.78
N VAL A 29 12.68 -1.72 -1.66
CA VAL A 29 12.54 -3.06 -1.06
C VAL A 29 12.08 -2.95 0.39
N LYS A 30 12.70 -2.06 1.17
CA LYS A 30 12.30 -1.85 2.57
C LYS A 30 10.84 -1.39 2.68
N GLY A 31 10.44 -0.37 1.93
CA GLY A 31 9.06 0.11 1.97
C GLY A 31 8.04 -0.92 1.46
N HIS A 32 8.45 -1.79 0.53
CA HIS A 32 7.63 -2.93 0.12
C HIS A 32 7.41 -3.93 1.26
N SER A 33 8.47 -4.30 1.98
CA SER A 33 8.36 -5.17 3.16
C SER A 33 7.44 -4.56 4.23
N ASP A 34 7.62 -3.27 4.53
CA ASP A 34 6.79 -2.55 5.51
C ASP A 34 5.31 -2.53 5.08
N LEU A 35 5.02 -2.37 3.78
CA LEU A 35 3.65 -2.41 3.27
C LEU A 35 3.02 -3.80 3.39
N LEU A 36 3.78 -4.86 3.11
CA LEU A 36 3.29 -6.24 3.26
C LEU A 36 2.99 -6.57 4.72
N GLU A 37 3.84 -6.12 5.64
CA GLU A 37 3.60 -6.27 7.07
C GLU A 37 2.31 -5.53 7.48
N ALA A 38 2.12 -4.29 7.03
CA ALA A 38 0.91 -3.52 7.30
C ALA A 38 -0.37 -4.19 6.74
N ILE A 39 -0.29 -4.80 5.55
CA ILE A 39 -1.39 -5.56 4.96
C ILE A 39 -1.72 -6.80 5.80
N ASN A 40 -0.71 -7.59 6.17
CA ASN A 40 -0.91 -8.80 6.97
C ASN A 40 -1.48 -8.48 8.35
N HIS A 41 -0.97 -7.43 8.98
CA HIS A 41 -1.47 -6.93 10.26
C HIS A 41 -2.93 -6.49 10.14
N HIS A 42 -3.27 -5.69 9.12
CA HIS A 42 -4.64 -5.26 8.89
C HIS A 42 -5.59 -6.45 8.64
N LEU A 43 -5.14 -7.42 7.85
CA LEU A 43 -5.92 -8.62 7.58
C LEU A 43 -6.20 -9.42 8.85
N ALA A 44 -5.22 -9.52 9.75
CA ALA A 44 -5.35 -10.22 11.02
C ALA A 44 -6.28 -9.50 12.02
N GLU A 45 -6.16 -8.17 12.16
CA GLU A 45 -6.93 -7.40 13.15
C GLU A 45 -8.32 -6.97 12.65
N TYR A 46 -8.45 -6.64 11.37
CA TYR A 46 -9.64 -5.99 10.81
C TYR A 46 -10.37 -6.85 9.78
N GLY A 47 -9.73 -7.90 9.26
CA GLY A 47 -10.26 -8.70 8.16
C GLY A 47 -10.02 -8.06 6.79
N PRO A 48 -10.63 -8.61 5.72
CA PRO A 48 -10.32 -8.23 4.34
C PRO A 48 -10.91 -6.88 3.91
N THR A 49 -11.91 -6.35 4.64
CA THR A 49 -12.59 -5.11 4.28
C THR A 49 -11.68 -3.90 4.45
N GLY A 50 -11.38 -3.18 3.36
CA GLY A 50 -10.46 -2.03 3.39
C GLY A 50 -8.98 -2.40 3.35
N CYS A 51 -8.66 -3.69 3.25
CA CYS A 51 -7.29 -4.19 3.21
C CYS A 51 -6.67 -4.01 1.82
N SER A 52 -6.25 -2.79 1.50
CA SER A 52 -5.56 -2.46 0.24
C SER A 52 -4.29 -1.65 0.50
N GLY A 53 -3.20 -2.02 -0.17
CA GLY A 53 -1.96 -1.23 -0.21
C GLY A 53 -1.63 -0.78 -1.62
N LYS A 54 -0.92 0.35 -1.75
CA LYS A 54 -0.43 0.85 -3.04
C LYS A 54 0.99 1.38 -2.91
N ILE A 55 1.85 1.01 -3.85
CA ILE A 55 3.16 1.64 -4.05
C ILE A 55 3.09 2.43 -5.35
N THR A 56 3.51 3.69 -5.31
CA THR A 56 3.63 4.54 -6.51
C THR A 56 5.07 5.00 -6.62
N ILE A 57 5.73 4.67 -7.73
CA ILE A 57 7.10 5.07 -8.02
C ILE A 57 7.06 6.19 -9.05
N THR A 58 7.73 7.30 -8.75
CA THR A 58 7.84 8.45 -9.64
C THR A 58 9.31 8.67 -9.97
N LEU A 59 9.66 8.53 -11.25
CA LEU A 59 10.98 8.81 -11.79
C LEU A 59 10.95 10.15 -12.52
N THR A 60 11.84 11.06 -12.16
CA THR A 60 11.95 12.41 -12.73
C THR A 60 13.28 12.57 -13.44
N TYR A 61 13.22 13.06 -14.66
CA TYR A 61 14.37 13.34 -15.52
C TYR A 61 14.35 14.82 -15.84
N LYS A 62 15.38 15.56 -15.42
CA LYS A 62 15.47 17.01 -15.65
C LYS A 62 16.77 17.33 -16.36
N ALA A 63 16.69 17.81 -17.60
CA ALA A 63 17.85 18.30 -18.32
C ALA A 63 18.23 19.70 -17.82
N GLU A 64 19.49 19.90 -17.43
CA GLU A 64 20.04 21.21 -17.09
C GLU A 64 21.07 21.62 -18.14
N ALA A 65 21.00 22.89 -18.57
CA ALA A 65 21.72 23.43 -19.73
C ALA A 65 23.25 23.22 -19.70
N ASP A 66 23.85 23.10 -18.51
CA ASP A 66 25.32 23.02 -18.33
C ASP A 66 25.78 21.80 -17.51
N ARG A 67 24.85 20.96 -17.02
CA ARG A 67 25.16 19.90 -16.03
C ARG A 67 24.73 18.49 -16.42
N GLY A 68 24.05 18.33 -17.56
CA GLY A 68 23.55 17.04 -18.03
C GLY A 68 22.11 16.78 -17.57
N VAL A 69 21.75 15.50 -17.41
CA VAL A 69 20.41 15.09 -16.94
C VAL A 69 20.48 14.73 -15.46
N GLU A 70 19.69 15.42 -14.65
CA GLU A 70 19.41 15.06 -13.25
C GLU A 70 18.35 13.96 -13.21
N LEU A 71 18.63 12.90 -12.44
CA LEU A 71 17.78 11.74 -12.24
C LEU A 71 17.34 11.67 -10.78
N THR A 72 16.04 11.73 -10.54
CA THR A 72 15.47 11.65 -9.19
C THR A 72 14.36 10.61 -9.14
N ALA A 73 14.34 9.79 -8.09
CA ALA A 73 13.30 8.80 -7.87
C ALA A 73 12.64 9.01 -6.50
N THR A 74 11.32 8.85 -6.46
CA THR A 74 10.55 8.87 -5.21
C THR A 74 9.57 7.71 -5.20
N ALA A 75 9.30 7.17 -4.01
CA ALA A 75 8.31 6.12 -3.80
C ALA A 75 7.31 6.59 -2.73
N ALA A 76 6.02 6.50 -3.05
CA ALA A 76 4.92 6.82 -2.14
C ALA A 76 4.14 5.55 -1.81
N TYR A 77 3.84 5.37 -0.53
CA TYR A 77 3.17 4.19 0.00
C TYR A 77 1.82 4.60 0.58
N LEU A 78 0.76 3.97 0.12
CA LEU A 78 -0.56 4.02 0.76
C LEU A 78 -0.75 2.72 1.51
N HIS A 79 -0.82 2.83 2.82
CA HIS A 79 -1.05 1.71 3.73
C HIS A 79 -2.57 1.49 3.84
N PRO A 80 -3.01 0.26 4.15
CA PRO A 80 -4.42 -0.03 4.37
C PRO A 80 -4.96 0.87 5.49
N SER A 81 -6.07 1.54 5.22
CA SER A 81 -6.77 2.31 6.24
C SER A 81 -7.58 1.36 7.09
N PRO A 82 -7.51 1.45 8.43
CA PRO A 82 -8.45 0.73 9.27
C PRO A 82 -9.88 1.09 8.83
N PRO A 83 -10.81 0.13 8.83
CA PRO A 83 -12.18 0.39 8.44
C PRO A 83 -12.76 1.51 9.30
N ALA A 84 -13.38 2.49 8.67
CA ALA A 84 -13.93 3.69 9.31
C ALA A 84 -15.02 3.40 10.37
N GLU A 85 -15.39 2.14 10.57
CA GLU A 85 -16.55 1.73 11.37
C GLU A 85 -16.27 0.57 12.34
N LYS A 86 -15.11 0.51 13.01
CA LYS A 86 -14.98 -0.27 14.27
C LYS A 86 -15.22 0.57 15.55
N GLY A 87 -15.96 1.66 15.42
CA GLY A 87 -16.46 2.49 16.53
C GLY A 87 -17.98 2.52 16.66
N LYS A 88 -18.72 1.76 15.84
CA LYS A 88 -20.17 1.61 15.99
C LYS A 88 -20.45 0.19 16.44
N SER A 89 -20.61 -0.02 17.73
CA SER A 89 -21.35 -1.16 18.24
C SER A 89 -22.75 -1.08 17.63
N LEU A 90 -23.01 -1.85 16.58
CA LEU A 90 -24.35 -1.99 16.03
C LEU A 90 -25.15 -2.80 17.05
N ALA A 91 -25.93 -2.11 17.89
CA ALA A 91 -26.98 -2.76 18.65
C ALA A 91 -28.10 -3.09 17.65
N PHE A 92 -28.32 -4.37 17.42
CA PHE A 92 -29.43 -4.87 16.63
C PHE A 92 -30.68 -4.95 17.51
N ILE A 93 -31.85 -4.81 16.91
CA ILE A 93 -33.12 -5.07 17.58
C ILE A 93 -33.51 -6.50 17.22
N ASP A 94 -33.67 -7.36 18.22
CA ASP A 94 -34.16 -8.72 18.01
C ASP A 94 -35.67 -8.74 17.65
N ARG A 95 -36.21 -9.92 17.36
CA ARG A 95 -37.63 -10.07 16.98
C ARG A 95 -38.59 -9.76 18.13
N GLU A 96 -38.10 -9.72 19.36
CA GLU A 96 -38.86 -9.41 20.57
C GLU A 96 -38.73 -7.92 20.98
N GLY A 97 -37.98 -7.14 20.21
CA GLY A 97 -37.79 -5.70 20.41
C GLY A 97 -36.66 -5.35 21.40
N GLN A 98 -35.81 -6.29 21.80
CA GLN A 98 -34.68 -6.04 22.69
C GLN A 98 -33.41 -5.67 21.93
N LEU A 99 -32.55 -4.88 22.58
CA LEU A 99 -31.24 -4.53 22.04
C LEU A 99 -30.26 -5.69 22.27
N THR A 100 -29.74 -6.23 21.18
CA THR A 100 -28.73 -7.30 21.19
C THR A 100 -27.49 -6.86 20.41
N LEU A 101 -26.33 -7.37 20.83
CA LEU A 101 -25.07 -7.21 20.09
C LEU A 101 -24.91 -8.31 19.02
N GLU A 102 -25.78 -9.30 19.03
CA GLU A 102 -25.78 -10.41 18.09
C GLU A 102 -26.64 -10.06 16.89
N ASN A 103 -26.14 -10.29 15.67
CA ASN A 103 -26.89 -9.97 14.45
C ASN A 103 -28.03 -11.00 14.23
N PRO A 104 -29.31 -10.61 14.36
CA PRO A 104 -30.45 -11.52 14.24
C PRO A 104 -30.65 -12.07 12.81
N ALA A 105 -30.01 -11.46 11.80
CA ALA A 105 -30.02 -11.98 10.43
C ALA A 105 -29.05 -13.16 10.23
N LEU A 106 -28.07 -13.35 11.12
CA LEU A 106 -27.12 -14.46 11.06
C LEU A 106 -27.60 -15.70 11.84
N THR A 107 -28.42 -15.51 12.88
CA THR A 107 -28.97 -16.60 13.70
C THR A 107 -30.29 -17.16 13.17
N ALA A 108 -30.98 -16.44 12.27
CA ALA A 108 -32.24 -16.88 11.65
C ALA A 108 -32.10 -17.99 10.59
N GLY A 109 -30.90 -18.55 10.41
CA GLY A 109 -30.60 -19.62 9.44
C GLY A 109 -30.51 -21.02 10.02
N GLU A 110 -30.69 -21.20 11.33
CA GLU A 110 -30.80 -22.52 11.97
C GLU A 110 -32.22 -22.69 12.54
N TYR A 111 -32.89 -23.76 12.10
CA TYR A 111 -34.27 -24.22 12.33
C TYR A 111 -35.32 -23.80 11.28
N ASP A 112 -35.82 -24.84 10.61
CA ASP A 112 -37.04 -24.95 9.78
C ASP A 112 -38.23 -24.13 10.30
#